data_AF-R7QWM5-F1
#
_entry.id   AF-R7QWM5-F1
#
_cell.length_a   1.000
_cell.length_b   1.000
_cell.length_c   1.000
_cell.angle_alpha   90.00
_cell.angle_beta   90.00
_cell.angle_gamma   90.00
#
_symmetry.space_group_name_H-M   'P 1'
#
loop_
_entity.id
_entity.type
_entity.pdbx_description
1 polymer ?
#
loop_
_entity_poly.entity_id
_entity_poly.type
_entity_poly.pdbx_seq_one_letter_code
_entity_poly.pdbx_strand_id
1 'polypeptide(L)'
;MNMPLQKIPGAYLAMGFGECAHRKFKDRLLVPEAYCHRENYAYFPEVMVIDKKRLGKRKLPETYEALTDVFYCGGICLIGQMDDMDPLIPVYLYRKFGEKAVRAFVENINCCAAPIETIRHIGKAGNTYGSVFVMPYLFAQICLENPYARVQIPADGAAAENFILFCTKEAYRQGCTKSILNQAPVRRVFEEKYFPLCDSPMLKIDAACKDRVICEELARVRTIIRDTRKRQERFSKDAADS
;
A
#
# COMPACT_ATOMS: atom_id res chain seq x y z
N MET A 1 29.59 4.94 6.36
CA MET A 1 30.40 3.87 5.74
C MET A 1 29.80 3.56 4.37
N ASN A 2 30.46 4.03 3.32
CA ASN A 2 30.15 3.64 1.95
C ASN A 2 30.65 2.22 1.75
N MET A 3 29.81 1.34 1.20
CA MET A 3 30.25 0.01 0.80
C MET A 3 31.21 0.17 -0.39
N PRO A 4 32.41 -0.45 -0.39
CA PRO A 4 33.26 -0.41 -1.58
C PRO A 4 32.52 -1.06 -2.75
N LEU A 5 32.56 -0.40 -3.93
CA LEU A 5 31.87 -0.82 -5.18
C LEU A 5 32.11 -2.29 -5.57
N GLN A 6 33.19 -2.91 -5.07
CA GLN A 6 33.53 -4.32 -5.29
C GLN A 6 32.69 -5.34 -4.48
N LYS A 7 31.73 -4.90 -3.65
CA LYS A 7 30.88 -5.80 -2.82
C LYS A 7 29.36 -5.65 -3.05
N ILE A 8 28.91 -4.92 -4.06
CA ILE A 8 27.46 -4.79 -4.34
C ILE A 8 26.93 -6.05 -5.06
N PRO A 9 25.78 -6.60 -4.65
CA PRO A 9 25.13 -7.70 -5.37
C PRO A 9 24.87 -7.37 -6.84
N GLY A 10 24.94 -8.36 -7.73
CA GLY A 10 24.62 -8.16 -9.14
C GLY A 10 23.16 -7.72 -9.37
N ALA A 11 22.26 -8.17 -8.50
CA ALA A 11 20.88 -7.74 -8.46
C ALA A 11 20.30 -7.82 -7.05
N TYR A 12 19.22 -7.08 -6.81
CA TYR A 12 18.42 -7.18 -5.59
C TYR A 12 16.94 -6.85 -5.89
N LEU A 13 16.04 -7.43 -5.10
CA LEU A 13 14.61 -7.17 -5.15
C LEU A 13 14.22 -6.35 -3.93
N ALA A 14 13.46 -5.26 -4.11
CA ALA A 14 13.04 -4.37 -3.03
C ALA A 14 11.64 -3.80 -3.27
N MET A 15 10.96 -3.40 -2.21
CA MET A 15 9.65 -2.74 -2.31
C MET A 15 9.78 -1.22 -2.55
N GLY A 16 8.80 -0.63 -3.26
CA GLY A 16 8.84 0.73 -3.79
C GLY A 16 8.69 1.90 -2.79
N PHE A 17 7.80 1.80 -1.80
CA PHE A 17 7.51 2.81 -0.77
C PHE A 17 8.36 2.65 0.49
N GLY A 18 8.69 1.42 0.89
CA GLY A 18 9.47 1.17 2.11
C GLY A 18 10.97 1.40 1.89
N GLU A 19 11.63 0.36 1.40
CA GLU A 19 13.09 0.30 1.29
C GLU A 19 13.61 1.36 0.32
N CYS A 20 13.00 1.52 -0.85
CA CYS A 20 13.47 2.46 -1.87
C CYS A 20 13.30 3.94 -1.49
N ALA A 21 12.37 4.30 -0.59
CA ALA A 21 12.18 5.68 -0.13
C ALA A 21 13.07 6.03 1.06
N HIS A 22 13.64 5.04 1.75
CA HIS A 22 14.47 5.29 2.92
C HIS A 22 15.84 5.85 2.52
N ARG A 23 16.22 7.02 3.07
CA ARG A 23 17.47 7.73 2.72
C ARG A 23 18.72 6.85 2.82
N LYS A 24 18.85 6.02 3.87
CA LYS A 24 20.00 5.10 4.00
C LYS A 24 20.04 4.03 2.89
N PHE A 25 18.90 3.62 2.36
CA PHE A 25 18.82 2.65 1.27
C PHE A 25 19.14 3.32 -0.06
N LYS A 26 18.59 4.53 -0.28
CA LYS A 26 18.94 5.40 -1.41
C LYS A 26 20.45 5.68 -1.48
N ASP A 27 21.04 6.06 -0.35
CA ASP A 27 22.44 6.50 -0.27
C ASP A 27 23.44 5.32 -0.24
N ARG A 28 23.02 4.09 0.09
CA ARG A 28 23.92 2.92 0.25
C ARG A 28 23.73 1.80 -0.77
N LEU A 29 22.52 1.61 -1.30
CA LEU A 29 22.16 0.46 -2.13
C LEU A 29 21.64 0.86 -3.51
N LEU A 30 20.89 1.96 -3.62
CA LEU A 30 20.59 2.57 -4.92
C LEU A 30 21.74 3.47 -5.36
N VAL A 31 22.92 2.90 -5.63
CA VAL A 31 23.95 3.62 -6.39
C VAL A 31 23.39 3.75 -7.82
N PRO A 32 22.90 4.93 -8.25
CA PRO A 32 22.14 5.05 -9.49
C PRO A 32 22.99 4.67 -10.71
N GLU A 33 24.31 4.87 -10.63
CA GLU A 33 25.25 4.46 -11.67
C GLU A 33 25.45 2.94 -11.72
N ALA A 34 25.27 2.23 -10.59
CA ALA A 34 25.49 0.78 -10.52
C ALA A 34 24.25 -0.01 -10.94
N TYR A 35 23.07 0.32 -10.41
CA TYR A 35 21.81 -0.37 -10.70
C TYR A 35 20.99 0.38 -11.76
N CYS A 36 21.51 0.36 -12.98
CA CYS A 36 20.94 1.04 -14.13
C CYS A 36 19.74 0.30 -14.75
N HIS A 37 19.56 -1.00 -14.49
CA HIS A 37 18.42 -1.77 -14.97
C HIS A 37 17.42 -2.04 -13.86
N ARG A 38 16.14 -1.89 -14.19
CA ARG A 38 15.07 -1.68 -13.23
C ARG A 38 13.77 -2.22 -13.83
N GLU A 39 13.21 -3.27 -13.25
CA GLU A 39 12.00 -3.93 -13.74
C GLU A 39 11.00 -4.10 -12.58
N ASN A 40 9.70 -3.93 -12.84
CA ASN A 40 8.67 -4.32 -11.87
C ASN A 40 8.47 -5.84 -11.99
N TYR A 41 8.61 -6.56 -10.88
CA TYR A 41 8.60 -8.03 -10.87
C TYR A 41 7.28 -8.59 -10.32
N ALA A 42 6.81 -8.03 -9.20
CA ALA A 42 5.60 -8.47 -8.52
C ALA A 42 4.92 -7.29 -7.82
N TYR A 43 3.79 -7.56 -7.20
CA TYR A 43 3.00 -6.57 -6.49
C TYR A 43 2.79 -6.99 -5.03
N PHE A 44 2.76 -6.01 -4.14
CA PHE A 44 2.25 -6.12 -2.78
C PHE A 44 0.92 -5.37 -2.72
N PRO A 45 -0.22 -6.03 -3.05
CA PRO A 45 -1.50 -5.38 -3.20
C PRO A 45 -2.18 -5.17 -1.85
N GLU A 46 -2.84 -4.02 -1.71
CA GLU A 46 -3.80 -3.76 -0.65
C GLU A 46 -5.23 -3.90 -1.18
N VAL A 47 -6.16 -4.30 -0.33
CA VAL A 47 -7.59 -4.43 -0.63
C VAL A 47 -8.40 -3.90 0.55
N MET A 48 -9.72 -3.87 0.41
CA MET A 48 -10.60 -3.51 1.52
C MET A 48 -11.17 -4.77 2.17
N VAL A 49 -11.12 -4.85 3.50
CA VAL A 49 -11.91 -5.80 4.28
C VAL A 49 -13.01 -5.03 4.99
N ILE A 50 -14.25 -5.40 4.74
CA ILE A 50 -15.42 -4.71 5.28
C ILE A 50 -15.99 -5.50 6.44
N ASP A 51 -16.08 -4.85 7.61
CA ASP A 51 -16.86 -5.36 8.73
C ASP A 51 -18.35 -5.04 8.46
N LYS A 52 -19.10 -6.05 8.00
CA LYS A 52 -20.51 -5.91 7.66
C LYS A 52 -21.37 -5.49 8.85
N LYS A 53 -21.00 -5.90 10.07
CA LYS A 53 -21.74 -5.56 11.29
C LYS A 53 -21.56 -4.07 11.62
N ARG A 54 -20.34 -3.54 11.51
CA ARG A 54 -20.06 -2.11 11.76
C ARG A 54 -20.43 -1.22 10.57
N LEU A 55 -20.40 -1.74 9.35
CA LEU A 55 -20.91 -1.03 8.17
C LEU A 55 -22.42 -0.77 8.31
N GLY A 56 -23.16 -1.77 8.79
CA GLY A 56 -24.61 -1.70 8.96
C GLY A 56 -25.32 -1.57 7.62
N LYS A 57 -26.16 -0.54 7.46
CA LYS A 57 -26.91 -0.28 6.22
C LYS A 57 -26.16 0.59 5.21
N ARG A 58 -24.94 1.04 5.52
CA ARG A 58 -24.15 1.89 4.61
C ARG A 58 -23.75 1.09 3.37
N LYS A 59 -23.59 1.80 2.25
CA LYS A 59 -23.20 1.20 0.97
C LYS A 59 -21.84 0.51 1.10
N LEU A 60 -21.67 -0.63 0.44
CA LEU A 60 -20.36 -1.28 0.30
C LEU A 60 -19.49 -0.44 -0.66
N PRO A 61 -18.25 -0.09 -0.29
CA PRO A 61 -17.36 0.63 -1.20
C PRO A 61 -16.86 -0.33 -2.28
N GLU A 62 -17.14 -0.04 -3.55
CA GLU A 62 -16.71 -0.87 -4.68
C GLU A 62 -15.32 -0.48 -5.21
N THR A 63 -14.87 0.74 -4.91
CA THR A 63 -13.58 1.32 -5.34
C THR A 63 -12.94 2.09 -4.18
N TYR A 64 -11.66 2.43 -4.29
CA TYR A 64 -11.03 3.35 -3.32
C TYR A 64 -11.58 4.77 -3.42
N GLU A 65 -12.02 5.21 -4.59
CA GLU A 65 -12.66 6.51 -4.77
C GLU A 65 -13.91 6.64 -3.88
N ALA A 66 -14.69 5.56 -3.73
CA ALA A 66 -15.84 5.55 -2.85
C ALA A 66 -15.48 5.89 -1.39
N LEU A 67 -14.26 5.59 -0.95
CA LEU A 67 -13.79 5.92 0.40
C LEU A 67 -13.55 7.43 0.63
N THR A 68 -13.63 8.26 -0.41
CA THR A 68 -13.60 9.72 -0.30
C THR A 68 -14.96 10.32 0.07
N ASP A 69 -16.03 9.52 0.01
CA ASP A 69 -17.37 9.99 0.36
C ASP A 69 -17.50 10.18 1.88
N VAL A 70 -18.10 11.31 2.29
CA VAL A 70 -18.36 11.66 3.69
C VAL A 70 -19.15 10.57 4.47
N PHE A 71 -19.89 9.69 3.78
CA PHE A 71 -20.53 8.52 4.37
C PHE A 71 -19.56 7.56 5.09
N TYR A 72 -18.27 7.64 4.78
CA TYR A 72 -17.20 6.86 5.43
C TYR A 72 -16.42 7.65 6.48
N CYS A 73 -16.84 8.85 6.86
CA CYS A 73 -16.18 9.67 7.88
C CYS A 73 -15.99 8.89 9.20
N GLY A 74 -14.75 8.86 9.71
CA GLY A 74 -14.40 8.06 10.89
C GLY A 74 -14.64 6.56 10.75
N GLY A 75 -14.74 6.05 9.51
CA GLY A 75 -15.11 4.67 9.20
C GLY A 75 -13.96 3.80 8.71
N ILE A 76 -12.80 4.40 8.44
CA ILE A 76 -11.67 3.74 7.77
C ILE A 76 -10.53 3.49 8.76
N CYS A 77 -10.05 2.24 8.81
CA CYS A 77 -8.79 1.87 9.42
C CYS A 77 -7.76 1.66 8.31
N LEU A 78 -6.69 2.47 8.32
CA LEU A 78 -5.56 2.33 7.41
C LEU A 78 -4.40 1.61 8.12
N ILE A 79 -3.41 1.14 7.37
CA ILE A 79 -2.17 0.60 7.94
C ILE A 79 -1.20 1.72 8.30
N GLY A 80 -0.34 1.41 9.25
CA GLY A 80 0.72 2.29 9.71
C GLY A 80 0.40 2.84 11.09
N GLN A 81 0.90 4.03 11.36
CA GLN A 81 0.62 4.80 12.57
C GLN A 81 0.03 6.15 12.18
N MET A 82 -0.63 6.84 13.10
CA MET A 82 -1.29 8.11 12.76
C MET A 82 -0.31 9.20 12.32
N ASP A 83 0.93 9.15 12.83
CA ASP A 83 2.03 10.04 12.48
C ASP A 83 2.84 9.57 11.25
N ASP A 84 2.71 8.30 10.88
CA ASP A 84 3.32 7.69 9.68
C ASP A 84 2.34 6.72 9.00
N MET A 85 1.34 7.31 8.34
CA MET A 85 0.31 6.57 7.62
C MET A 85 0.89 5.90 6.38
N ASP A 86 0.39 4.71 6.06
CA ASP A 86 0.73 4.06 4.80
C ASP A 86 0.34 4.95 3.60
N PRO A 87 1.26 5.27 2.68
CA PRO A 87 1.00 6.22 1.61
C PRO A 87 0.39 5.58 0.35
N LEU A 88 0.22 4.26 0.25
CA LEU A 88 -0.15 3.59 -1.00
C LEU A 88 -1.52 4.08 -1.52
N ILE A 89 -2.57 3.99 -0.71
CA ILE A 89 -3.91 4.46 -1.12
C ILE A 89 -3.94 5.98 -1.33
N PRO A 90 -3.36 6.82 -0.45
CA PRO A 90 -3.22 8.25 -0.72
C PRO A 90 -2.52 8.59 -2.06
N VAL A 91 -1.43 7.89 -2.40
CA VAL A 91 -0.73 8.10 -3.68
C VAL A 91 -1.57 7.62 -4.86
N TYR A 92 -2.23 6.47 -4.72
CA TYR A 92 -3.17 5.98 -5.74
C TYR A 92 -4.28 7.00 -6.03
N LEU A 93 -4.91 7.54 -4.98
CA LEU A 93 -5.96 8.55 -5.12
C LEU A 93 -5.42 9.86 -5.71
N TYR A 94 -4.20 10.26 -5.34
CA TYR A 94 -3.56 11.42 -5.92
C TYR A 94 -3.39 11.27 -7.44
N ARG A 95 -2.90 10.12 -7.90
CA ARG A 95 -2.69 9.85 -9.33
C ARG A 95 -3.97 9.90 -10.15
N LYS A 96 -5.06 9.33 -9.63
CA LYS A 96 -6.32 9.23 -10.38
C LYS A 96 -7.22 10.45 -10.23
N PHE A 97 -7.22 11.09 -9.06
CA PHE A 97 -8.25 12.07 -8.69
C PHE A 97 -7.70 13.35 -8.05
N GLY A 98 -6.37 13.45 -7.88
CA GLY A 98 -5.69 14.64 -7.39
C GLY A 98 -5.83 14.89 -5.89
N GLU A 99 -5.37 16.07 -5.44
CA GLU A 99 -5.24 16.38 -4.02
C GLU A 99 -6.56 16.37 -3.24
N LYS A 100 -7.66 16.74 -3.89
CA LYS A 100 -8.97 16.80 -3.23
C LYS A 100 -9.40 15.41 -2.73
N ALA A 101 -9.19 14.37 -3.55
CA ALA A 101 -9.50 13.00 -3.17
C ALA A 101 -8.64 12.52 -1.99
N VAL A 102 -7.35 12.87 -1.99
CA VAL A 102 -6.45 12.56 -0.87
C VAL A 102 -6.95 13.19 0.42
N ARG A 103 -7.34 14.46 0.39
CA ARG A 103 -7.86 15.17 1.59
C ARG A 103 -9.13 14.51 2.11
N ALA A 104 -10.11 14.28 1.23
CA ALA A 104 -11.38 13.66 1.59
C ALA A 104 -11.19 12.25 2.16
N PHE A 105 -10.29 11.44 1.56
CA PHE A 105 -9.95 10.13 2.10
C PHE A 105 -9.31 10.23 3.49
N VAL A 106 -8.31 11.10 3.68
CA VAL A 106 -7.64 11.29 4.98
C VAL A 106 -8.62 11.77 6.05
N GLU A 107 -9.59 12.60 5.68
CA GLU A 107 -10.63 13.07 6.58
C GLU A 107 -11.51 11.92 7.09
N ASN A 108 -11.69 10.88 6.28
CA ASN A 108 -12.47 9.70 6.61
C ASN A 108 -11.73 8.63 7.43
N ILE A 109 -10.41 8.79 7.62
CA ILE A 109 -9.61 7.87 8.44
C ILE A 109 -9.93 8.07 9.92
N ASN A 110 -10.35 6.99 10.56
CA ASN A 110 -10.56 6.90 12.01
C ASN A 110 -9.23 6.69 12.73
N CYS A 111 -8.47 5.69 12.30
CA CYS A 111 -7.24 5.28 12.95
C CYS A 111 -6.30 4.55 11.98
N CYS A 112 -5.06 4.36 12.42
CA CYS A 112 -4.08 3.51 11.77
C CYS A 112 -3.66 2.39 12.73
N ALA A 113 -3.58 1.15 12.23
CA ALA A 113 -3.20 -0.01 13.04
C ALA A 113 -2.65 -1.15 12.17
N ALA A 114 -1.93 -2.10 12.79
CA ALA A 114 -1.40 -3.24 12.08
C ALA A 114 -2.52 -4.26 11.76
N PRO A 115 -2.56 -4.88 10.56
CA PRO A 115 -3.64 -5.82 10.19
C PRO A 115 -3.78 -7.00 11.17
N ILE A 116 -2.66 -7.53 11.67
CA ILE A 116 -2.66 -8.63 12.63
C ILE A 116 -3.32 -8.27 13.97
N GLU A 117 -3.39 -6.98 14.28
CA GLU A 117 -4.09 -6.45 15.45
C GLU A 117 -5.58 -6.34 15.15
N THR A 118 -5.95 -5.78 13.99
CA THR A 118 -7.33 -5.39 13.68
C THR A 118 -8.24 -6.55 13.25
N ILE A 119 -7.71 -7.56 12.55
CA ILE A 119 -8.51 -8.64 11.95
C ILE A 119 -9.38 -9.37 12.98
N ARG A 120 -8.86 -9.58 14.20
CA ARG A 120 -9.58 -10.26 15.29
C ARG A 120 -10.83 -9.49 15.77
N HIS A 121 -10.91 -8.19 15.48
CA HIS A 121 -12.02 -7.32 15.89
C HIS A 121 -13.16 -7.29 14.88
N ILE A 122 -12.96 -7.77 13.65
CA ILE A 122 -13.99 -7.75 12.61
C ILE A 122 -15.21 -8.58 13.05
N GLY A 123 -16.40 -7.96 13.03
CA GLY A 123 -17.67 -8.55 13.45
C GLY A 123 -17.90 -8.56 14.96
N LYS A 124 -16.94 -8.07 15.77
CA LYS A 124 -17.06 -8.01 17.23
C LYS A 124 -17.76 -6.72 17.67
N ALA A 125 -18.54 -6.80 18.76
CA ALA A 125 -19.26 -5.65 19.30
C ALA A 125 -18.31 -4.52 19.77
N GLY A 126 -17.13 -4.86 20.28
CA GLY A 126 -16.11 -3.91 20.72
C GLY A 126 -15.14 -3.43 19.63
N ASN A 127 -15.47 -3.60 18.34
CA ASN A 127 -14.65 -3.06 17.26
C ASN A 127 -14.71 -1.53 17.28
N THR A 128 -13.60 -0.86 17.60
CA THR A 128 -13.45 0.60 17.59
C THR A 128 -12.68 1.14 16.37
N TYR A 129 -12.10 0.27 15.55
CA TYR A 129 -11.19 0.65 14.47
C TYR A 129 -11.90 1.24 13.25
N GLY A 130 -13.05 0.70 12.86
CA GLY A 130 -13.72 1.12 11.64
C GLY A 130 -14.55 0.02 11.00
N SER A 131 -15.34 0.40 9.99
CA SER A 131 -16.10 -0.53 9.14
C SER A 131 -15.33 -0.97 7.91
N VAL A 132 -14.36 -0.18 7.46
CA VAL A 132 -13.52 -0.47 6.30
C VAL A 132 -12.08 -0.57 6.77
N PHE A 133 -11.43 -1.69 6.50
CA PHE A 133 -10.02 -1.91 6.79
C PHE A 133 -9.27 -2.00 5.47
N VAL A 134 -8.39 -1.06 5.19
CA VAL A 134 -7.49 -1.13 4.03
C VAL A 134 -6.26 -1.92 4.46
N MET A 135 -5.96 -3.05 3.79
CA MET A 135 -4.84 -3.91 4.17
C MET A 135 -4.27 -4.78 3.05
N PRO A 136 -3.02 -5.29 3.18
CA PRO A 136 -2.46 -6.23 2.23
C PRO A 136 -3.35 -7.45 2.02
N TYR A 137 -3.44 -7.86 0.76
CA TYR A 137 -4.28 -8.98 0.35
C TYR A 137 -3.95 -10.27 1.11
N LEU A 138 -2.67 -10.53 1.38
CA LEU A 138 -2.17 -11.59 2.27
C LEU A 138 -2.96 -11.68 3.59
N PHE A 139 -3.16 -10.55 4.25
CA PHE A 139 -3.88 -10.50 5.53
C PHE A 139 -5.39 -10.59 5.34
N ALA A 140 -5.91 -10.01 4.26
CA ALA A 140 -7.33 -10.11 3.92
C ALA A 140 -7.79 -11.56 3.71
N GLN A 141 -6.90 -12.46 3.24
CA GLN A 141 -7.22 -13.89 3.08
C GLN A 141 -7.71 -14.54 4.38
N ILE A 142 -7.16 -14.14 5.52
CA ILE A 142 -7.55 -14.65 6.85
C ILE A 142 -9.03 -14.33 7.14
N CYS A 143 -9.58 -13.29 6.52
CA CYS A 143 -10.96 -12.86 6.72
C CYS A 143 -11.97 -13.59 5.83
N LEU A 144 -11.54 -14.43 4.88
CA LEU A 144 -12.45 -15.06 3.92
C LEU A 144 -13.47 -15.99 4.59
N GLU A 145 -13.07 -16.65 5.67
CA GLU A 145 -13.95 -17.56 6.43
C GLU A 145 -14.79 -16.83 7.49
N ASN A 146 -14.54 -15.54 7.73
CA ASN A 146 -15.30 -14.78 8.73
C ASN A 146 -16.66 -14.35 8.13
N PRO A 147 -17.80 -14.83 8.66
CA PRO A 147 -19.12 -14.52 8.10
C PRO A 147 -19.52 -13.05 8.24
N TYR A 148 -18.84 -12.28 9.09
CA TYR A 148 -19.06 -10.83 9.25
C TYR A 148 -18.11 -9.99 8.40
N ALA A 149 -17.09 -10.59 7.80
CA ALA A 149 -16.18 -9.91 6.90
C ALA A 149 -16.69 -9.98 5.45
N ARG A 150 -16.28 -9.00 4.64
CA ARG A 150 -16.31 -9.07 3.18
C ARG A 150 -14.97 -8.56 2.68
N VAL A 151 -14.16 -9.47 2.13
CA VAL A 151 -12.98 -9.07 1.35
C VAL A 151 -13.48 -8.49 0.04
N GLN A 152 -13.16 -7.23 -0.21
CA GLN A 152 -13.57 -6.44 -1.36
C GLN A 152 -12.33 -6.03 -2.15
N ILE A 153 -12.15 -6.69 -3.29
CA ILE A 153 -11.19 -6.27 -4.31
C ILE A 153 -11.86 -5.09 -5.05
N PRO A 154 -11.20 -3.93 -5.19
CA PRO A 154 -11.75 -2.80 -5.92
C PRO A 154 -12.09 -3.19 -7.37
N ALA A 155 -13.22 -2.70 -7.89
CA ALA A 155 -13.70 -3.04 -9.23
C ALA A 155 -12.73 -2.61 -10.34
N ASP A 156 -12.04 -1.48 -10.15
CA ASP A 156 -11.00 -0.96 -11.03
C ASP A 156 -9.65 -1.68 -10.88
N GLY A 157 -9.45 -2.38 -9.76
CA GLY A 157 -8.27 -3.19 -9.46
C GLY A 157 -7.65 -2.80 -8.11
N ALA A 158 -6.94 -3.74 -7.48
CA ALA A 158 -6.22 -3.46 -6.26
C ALA A 158 -5.13 -2.41 -6.49
N ALA A 159 -4.98 -1.49 -5.53
CA ALA A 159 -3.79 -0.67 -5.45
C ALA A 159 -2.64 -1.53 -4.92
N ALA A 160 -1.43 -1.31 -5.41
CA ALA A 160 -0.29 -2.13 -5.02
C ALA A 160 1.02 -1.36 -4.98
N GLU A 161 1.86 -1.73 -4.03
CA GLU A 161 3.27 -1.42 -4.04
C GLU A 161 4.02 -2.37 -5.00
N ASN A 162 5.01 -1.85 -5.71
CA ASN A 162 5.82 -2.64 -6.64
C ASN A 162 6.97 -3.34 -5.90
N PHE A 163 7.16 -4.63 -6.17
CA PHE A 163 8.44 -5.30 -5.97
C PHE A 163 9.31 -5.02 -7.18
N ILE A 164 10.33 -4.20 -6.99
CA ILE A 164 11.23 -3.73 -8.03
C ILE A 164 12.51 -4.56 -8.01
N LEU A 165 12.83 -5.17 -9.15
CA LEU A 165 14.12 -5.78 -9.40
C LEU A 165 15.09 -4.71 -9.89
N PHE A 166 16.19 -4.55 -9.18
CA PHE A 166 17.32 -3.71 -9.54
C PHE A 166 18.48 -4.58 -9.97
N CYS A 167 19.03 -4.30 -11.14
CA CYS A 167 20.14 -5.05 -11.72
C CYS A 167 21.27 -4.11 -12.11
N THR A 168 22.49 -4.56 -11.85
CA THR A 168 23.68 -3.98 -12.47
C THR A 168 23.70 -4.25 -13.96
N LYS A 169 24.46 -3.43 -14.71
CA LYS A 169 24.64 -3.63 -16.16
C LYS A 169 25.14 -5.04 -16.49
N GLU A 170 26.06 -5.56 -15.68
CA GLU A 170 26.66 -6.87 -15.90
C GLU A 170 25.68 -8.01 -15.61
N ALA A 171 25.01 -7.98 -14.46
CA ALA A 171 24.01 -9.00 -14.12
C ALA A 171 22.83 -9.01 -15.11
N TYR A 172 22.42 -7.84 -15.60
CA TYR A 172 21.39 -7.74 -16.62
C TYR A 172 21.82 -8.40 -17.94
N ARG A 173 23.05 -8.15 -18.39
CA ARG A 173 23.61 -8.79 -19.60
C ARG A 173 23.73 -10.30 -19.47
N GLN A 174 24.09 -10.79 -18.29
CA GLN A 174 24.21 -12.22 -18.02
C GLN A 174 22.86 -12.94 -17.96
N GLY A 175 21.75 -12.20 -17.80
CA GLY A 175 20.39 -12.77 -17.77
C GLY A 175 20.05 -13.63 -16.55
N CYS A 176 21.03 -13.99 -15.72
CA CYS A 176 20.90 -14.92 -14.60
C CYS A 176 19.86 -14.48 -13.57
N THR A 177 19.66 -13.18 -13.36
CA THR A 177 18.67 -12.69 -12.40
C THR A 177 17.24 -12.97 -12.85
N LYS A 178 16.94 -12.75 -14.13
CA LYS A 178 15.62 -13.04 -14.70
C LYS A 178 15.40 -14.55 -14.82
N SER A 179 16.45 -15.33 -15.07
CA SER A 179 16.34 -16.79 -15.11
C SER A 179 16.04 -17.39 -13.73
N ILE A 180 16.65 -16.89 -12.66
CA ILE A 180 16.41 -17.38 -11.28
C ILE A 180 15.02 -17.01 -10.80
N LEU A 181 14.62 -15.74 -10.93
CA LEU A 181 13.30 -15.29 -10.48
C LEU A 181 12.16 -15.99 -11.23
N ASN A 182 12.35 -16.29 -12.52
CA ASN A 182 11.35 -17.00 -13.30
C ASN A 182 11.33 -18.52 -13.10
N GLN A 183 12.18 -19.08 -12.24
CA GLN A 183 12.08 -20.50 -11.91
C GLN A 183 10.76 -20.78 -11.20
N ALA A 184 10.10 -21.88 -11.59
CA ALA A 184 8.80 -22.27 -11.05
C ALA A 184 8.75 -22.27 -9.49
N PRO A 185 9.76 -22.76 -8.74
CA PRO A 185 9.74 -22.71 -7.28
C PRO A 185 9.71 -21.27 -6.73
N VAL A 186 10.46 -20.34 -7.32
CA VAL A 186 10.51 -18.95 -6.87
C VAL A 186 9.19 -18.25 -7.18
N ARG A 187 8.69 -18.40 -8.41
CA ARG A 187 7.38 -17.85 -8.82
C ARG A 187 6.26 -18.35 -7.92
N ARG A 188 6.26 -19.64 -7.61
CA ARG A 188 5.28 -20.28 -6.72
C ARG A 188 5.29 -19.70 -5.32
N VAL A 189 6.46 -19.38 -4.75
CA VAL A 189 6.54 -18.73 -3.43
C VAL A 189 5.84 -17.36 -3.44
N PHE A 190 5.99 -16.56 -4.50
CA PHE A 190 5.29 -15.28 -4.61
C PHE A 190 3.77 -15.46 -4.64
N GLU A 191 3.28 -16.36 -5.49
CA GLU A 191 1.85 -16.61 -5.63
C GLU A 191 1.23 -17.26 -4.37
N GLU A 192 1.89 -18.26 -3.76
CA GLU A 192 1.47 -18.87 -2.49
C GLU A 192 1.46 -17.88 -1.32
N LYS A 193 2.27 -16.82 -1.39
CA LYS A 193 2.31 -15.74 -0.39
C LYS A 193 1.43 -14.55 -0.78
N TYR A 194 0.60 -14.69 -1.80
CA TYR A 194 -0.36 -13.67 -2.25
C TYR A 194 0.30 -12.39 -2.77
N PHE A 195 1.50 -12.51 -3.35
CA PHE A 195 2.22 -11.45 -4.06
C PHE A 195 2.13 -11.70 -5.57
N PRO A 196 1.12 -11.15 -6.27
CA PRO A 196 0.92 -11.42 -7.69
C PRO A 196 2.15 -10.98 -8.49
N LEU A 197 2.68 -11.89 -9.31
CA LEU A 197 3.68 -11.54 -10.32
C LEU A 197 3.04 -10.62 -11.37
N CYS A 198 3.86 -9.84 -12.09
CA CYS A 198 3.33 -8.87 -13.05
C CYS A 198 2.51 -9.47 -14.20
N ASP A 199 2.76 -10.73 -14.51
CA ASP A 199 2.08 -11.55 -15.52
C ASP A 199 1.04 -12.52 -14.91
N SER A 200 0.83 -12.49 -13.59
CA SER A 200 -0.09 -13.39 -12.90
C SER A 200 -1.54 -12.89 -12.98
N PRO A 201 -2.52 -13.76 -13.27
CA PRO A 201 -3.94 -13.40 -13.24
C PRO A 201 -4.54 -13.43 -11.82
N MET A 202 -3.74 -13.74 -10.79
CA MET A 202 -4.23 -13.96 -9.42
C MET A 202 -5.02 -12.78 -8.85
N LEU A 203 -4.63 -11.55 -9.16
CA LEU A 203 -5.32 -10.35 -8.72
C LEU A 203 -5.22 -9.26 -9.77
N LYS A 204 -6.34 -8.64 -10.12
CA LYS A 204 -6.36 -7.46 -10.98
C LYS A 204 -5.71 -6.28 -10.23
N ILE A 205 -4.57 -5.81 -10.73
CA ILE A 205 -3.90 -4.59 -10.24
C ILE A 205 -4.29 -3.42 -11.14
N ASP A 206 -4.63 -2.29 -10.53
CA ASP A 206 -4.97 -1.07 -11.28
C ASP A 206 -3.74 -0.52 -12.02
N ALA A 207 -3.95 0.00 -13.23
CA ALA A 207 -2.89 0.55 -14.07
C ALA A 207 -2.15 1.73 -13.41
N ALA A 208 -2.82 2.51 -12.55
CA ALA A 208 -2.22 3.62 -11.82
C ALA A 208 -1.08 3.19 -10.85
N CYS A 209 -0.97 1.89 -10.54
CA CYS A 209 0.09 1.33 -9.70
C CYS A 209 1.22 0.66 -10.50
N LYS A 210 1.15 0.63 -11.84
CA LYS A 210 2.21 0.07 -12.68
C LYS A 210 3.45 0.95 -12.69
N ASP A 211 3.26 2.25 -12.58
CA ASP A 211 4.33 3.23 -12.52
C ASP A 211 4.90 3.33 -11.11
N ARG A 212 6.22 3.47 -11.03
CA ARG A 212 6.93 3.64 -9.76
C ARG A 212 6.52 4.95 -9.11
N VAL A 213 6.48 4.95 -7.79
CA VAL A 213 6.34 6.18 -7.03
C VAL A 213 7.68 6.92 -7.00
N ILE A 214 7.65 8.19 -7.36
CA ILE A 214 8.82 9.07 -7.29
C ILE A 214 8.83 9.85 -5.98
N CYS A 215 10.02 10.21 -5.48
CA CYS A 215 10.16 10.85 -4.17
C CYS A 215 9.36 12.16 -4.02
N GLU A 216 9.25 12.94 -5.10
CA GLU A 216 8.52 14.22 -5.11
C GLU A 216 7.01 14.02 -4.94
N GLU A 217 6.44 13.04 -5.64
CA GLU A 217 5.04 12.63 -5.52
C GLU A 217 4.73 12.18 -4.09
N LEU A 218 5.56 11.27 -3.54
CA LEU A 218 5.39 10.80 -2.17
C LEU A 218 5.50 11.95 -1.15
N ALA A 219 6.46 12.85 -1.34
CA ALA A 219 6.63 14.02 -0.47
C ALA A 219 5.41 14.96 -0.55
N ARG A 220 4.83 15.14 -1.74
CA ARG A 220 3.61 15.92 -1.94
C ARG A 220 2.43 15.30 -1.19
N VAL A 221 2.19 14.01 -1.38
CA VAL A 221 1.09 13.29 -0.72
C VAL A 221 1.24 13.29 0.80
N ARG A 222 2.45 13.05 1.33
CA ARG A 222 2.73 13.16 2.76
C ARG A 222 2.46 14.56 3.32
N THR A 223 2.74 15.60 2.55
CA THR A 223 2.43 16.98 2.95
C THR A 223 0.92 17.20 3.01
N ILE A 224 0.16 16.71 2.02
CA ILE A 224 -1.30 16.81 2.01
C ILE A 224 -1.90 16.09 3.23
N ILE A 225 -1.44 14.87 3.53
CA ILE A 225 -1.89 14.09 4.71
C ILE A 225 -1.65 14.92 5.98
N ARG A 226 -0.41 15.38 6.20
CA ARG A 226 -0.02 16.14 7.38
C ARG A 226 -0.86 17.41 7.56
N ASP A 227 -1.05 18.18 6.50
CA ASP A 227 -1.79 19.44 6.55
C ASP A 227 -3.27 19.21 6.85
N THR A 228 -3.85 18.14 6.30
CA THR A 228 -5.24 17.76 6.51
C THR A 228 -5.47 17.34 7.96
N ARG A 229 -4.60 16.48 8.52
CA ARG A 229 -4.66 16.08 9.93
C ARG A 229 -4.52 17.25 10.89
N LYS A 230 -3.56 18.15 10.65
CA LYS A 230 -3.41 19.39 11.45
C LYS A 230 -4.65 20.28 11.43
N ARG A 231 -5.41 20.29 10.33
CA ARG A 231 -6.69 21.02 10.27
C ARG A 231 -7.74 20.33 11.13
N GLN A 232 -7.90 19.01 11.02
CA GLN A 232 -8.86 18.25 11.83
C GLN A 232 -8.60 18.43 13.33
N GLU A 233 -7.33 18.36 13.76
CA GLU A 233 -6.96 18.57 15.17
C GLU A 233 -7.31 19.96 15.70
N ARG A 234 -7.17 21.01 14.87
CA ARG A 234 -7.58 22.37 15.24
C ARG A 234 -9.09 22.46 15.39
N PHE A 235 -9.84 21.98 14.40
CA PHE A 235 -11.31 21.99 14.47
C PHE A 235 -11.87 21.21 15.66
N SER A 236 -11.26 20.06 16.01
CA SER A 236 -11.67 19.30 17.19
C SER A 236 -11.38 20.00 18.51
N LYS A 237 -10.30 20.79 18.60
CA LYS A 237 -10.00 21.61 19.77
C LYS A 237 -10.96 22.79 19.89
N ASP A 238 -11.15 23.52 18.80
CA ASP A 238 -12.06 24.67 18.77
C ASP A 238 -13.49 24.26 19.13
N ALA A 239 -13.94 23.08 18.71
CA ALA A 239 -15.26 22.52 19.05
C ALA A 239 -15.37 21.97 20.48
N ALA A 240 -14.25 21.66 21.14
CA ALA A 240 -14.23 21.22 22.54
C ALA A 240 -14.17 22.41 23.51
N ASP A 241 -13.65 23.55 23.05
CA ASP A 241 -13.52 24.80 23.81
C ASP A 241 -14.74 25.73 23.66
N SER A 242 -15.72 25.38 22.82
CA SER A 242 -16.98 26.10 22.56
C SER A 242 -18.19 25.42 23.18
#